data_AF-A0A1M7R6I3-F1
#
_entry.id   AF-A0A1M7R6I3-F1
#
_cell.length_a   1.000
_cell.length_b   1.000
_cell.length_c   1.000
_cell.angle_alpha   90.00
_cell.angle_beta   90.00
_cell.angle_gamma   90.00
#
_symmetry.space_group_name_H-M   'P 1'
#
loop_
_entity.id
_entity.type
_entity.pdbx_description
1 polymer ?
#
loop_
_entity_poly.entity_id
_entity_poly.type
_entity_poly.pdbx_seq_one_letter_code
_entity_poly.pdbx_strand_id
1 'polypeptide(L)'
;MTSSPSRFGAIPEAAVTTAEQNVRDTLAHAIEHRAPHAALIVYDTRTDLNRALTEAYRRVVPDARFIDFDSVPPADILATFERMQADDLVVLIQSSSFRMDAYRIRIELFKRGLKVIEHVHLSRMPDEQGLLYIDSLAYEPSYYRGVGHALKARIDTARQGMVDSGNGAQLVFASPFESAKLNIGDYSGMNNVGGQFPLGEVFTEAQDLEAVSGRARIFVFGDTRFLVNRPATPITIIVDKGRVAGTENSTPEFDTMLSIIREHEGEVWLRELGFGMNRAFSRERMVDDIGTYERMCGIHLSLGAKHGVYTKPQLKRKDARYHIDVFAVTEGVYLDGERVYRDGAWQI
;
A
#
# COMPACT_ATOMS: atom_id res chain seq x y z
N MET A 1 35.66 0.43 14.51
CA MET A 1 34.97 -0.18 15.66
C MET A 1 33.85 -1.05 15.10
N THR A 2 34.02 -2.37 15.10
CA THR A 2 32.97 -3.30 14.69
C THR A 2 31.88 -3.29 15.76
N SER A 3 30.75 -2.65 15.49
CA SER A 3 29.57 -2.73 16.37
C SER A 3 29.20 -4.20 16.53
N SER A 4 28.97 -4.65 17.77
CA SER A 4 28.41 -5.97 18.00
C SER A 4 27.15 -6.15 17.15
N PRO A 5 27.01 -7.28 16.43
CA PRO A 5 25.82 -7.52 15.64
C PRO A 5 24.59 -7.49 16.55
N SER A 6 23.56 -6.79 16.11
CA SER A 6 22.27 -6.76 16.80
C SER A 6 21.73 -8.18 16.94
N ARG A 7 20.95 -8.47 17.99
CA ARG A 7 20.23 -9.76 18.09
C ARG A 7 19.19 -9.94 16.99
N PHE A 8 18.93 -8.89 16.21
CA PHE A 8 18.05 -8.87 15.03
C PHE A 8 18.85 -8.76 13.72
N GLY A 9 20.09 -9.26 13.69
CA GLY A 9 20.93 -9.26 12.49
C GLY A 9 21.28 -7.84 12.02
N ALA A 10 20.84 -7.47 10.82
CA ALA A 10 21.09 -6.17 10.20
C ALA A 10 20.27 -5.02 10.84
N ILE A 11 19.19 -5.34 11.57
CA ILE A 11 18.33 -4.31 12.19
C ILE A 11 18.88 -3.92 13.58
N PRO A 12 19.27 -2.66 13.82
CA PRO A 12 19.82 -2.24 15.11
C PRO A 12 18.74 -2.13 16.20
N GLU A 13 19.12 -2.28 17.47
CA GLU A 13 18.21 -2.12 18.63
C GLU A 13 17.50 -0.76 18.67
N ALA A 14 18.16 0.30 18.18
CA ALA A 14 17.53 1.62 18.05
C ALA A 14 16.32 1.59 17.10
N ALA A 15 16.38 0.84 16.00
CA ALA A 15 15.26 0.69 15.08
C ALA A 15 14.11 -0.13 15.70
N VAL A 16 14.40 -1.09 16.59
CA VAL A 16 13.35 -1.79 17.36
C VAL A 16 12.65 -0.84 18.32
N THR A 17 13.37 0.13 18.89
CA THR A 17 12.78 1.18 19.74
C THR A 17 11.89 2.11 18.91
N THR A 18 12.29 2.48 17.69
CA THR A 18 11.43 3.20 16.75
C THR A 18 10.18 2.40 16.39
N ALA A 19 10.34 1.10 16.09
CA ALA A 19 9.23 0.21 15.80
C ALA A 19 8.26 0.09 16.98
N GLU A 20 8.76 0.01 18.21
CA GLU A 20 7.95 0.01 19.42
C GLU A 20 7.07 1.26 19.52
N GLN A 21 7.65 2.44 19.29
CA GLN A 21 6.89 3.70 19.29
C GLN A 21 5.83 3.70 18.19
N ASN A 22 6.21 3.37 16.95
CA ASN A 22 5.30 3.37 15.80
C ASN A 22 4.14 2.38 15.97
N VAL A 23 4.42 1.18 16.49
CA VAL A 23 3.41 0.17 16.81
C VAL A 23 2.49 0.66 17.93
N ARG A 24 3.04 1.25 19.00
CA ARG A 24 2.24 1.81 20.10
C ARG A 24 1.25 2.86 19.60
N ASP A 25 1.72 3.80 18.77
CA ASP A 25 0.88 4.88 18.23
C ASP A 25 -0.16 4.31 17.25
N THR A 26 0.20 3.34 16.43
CA THR A 26 -0.73 2.63 15.54
C THR A 26 -1.83 1.91 16.34
N LEU A 27 -1.46 1.17 17.39
CA LEU A 27 -2.44 0.44 18.20
C LEU A 27 -3.34 1.38 18.98
N ALA A 28 -2.80 2.47 19.51
CA ALA A 28 -3.54 3.46 20.28
C ALA A 28 -4.49 4.29 19.39
N HIS A 29 -4.03 4.72 18.22
CA HIS A 29 -4.73 5.72 17.43
C HIS A 29 -5.38 5.19 16.15
N ALA A 30 -4.80 4.21 15.46
CA ALA A 30 -5.43 3.67 14.25
C ALA A 30 -6.38 2.52 14.59
N ILE A 31 -5.88 1.53 15.34
CA ILE A 31 -6.65 0.32 15.68
C ILE A 31 -7.56 0.55 16.89
N GLU A 32 -7.20 1.50 17.76
CA GLU A 32 -7.87 1.78 19.03
C GLU A 32 -8.02 0.48 19.86
N HIS A 33 -6.92 -0.29 19.95
CA HIS A 33 -6.85 -1.51 20.75
C HIS A 33 -6.63 -1.16 22.22
N ARG A 34 -7.46 -1.74 23.10
CA ARG A 34 -7.43 -1.48 24.54
C ARG A 34 -8.00 -2.67 25.30
N ALA A 35 -7.64 -2.77 26.58
CA ALA A 35 -8.30 -3.69 27.51
C ALA A 35 -9.84 -3.46 27.52
N PRO A 36 -10.66 -4.51 27.68
CA PRO A 36 -10.27 -5.88 28.01
C PRO A 36 -10.01 -6.79 26.80
N HIS A 37 -9.96 -6.26 25.58
CA HIS A 37 -9.80 -7.07 24.37
C HIS A 37 -8.42 -7.72 24.30
N ALA A 38 -8.37 -8.98 23.90
CA ALA A 38 -7.14 -9.74 23.78
C ALA A 38 -6.38 -9.39 22.49
N ALA A 39 -5.08 -9.70 22.48
CA ALA A 39 -4.25 -9.62 21.30
C ALA A 39 -3.54 -10.95 21.03
N LEU A 40 -3.48 -11.32 19.74
CA LEU A 40 -2.75 -12.48 19.23
C LEU A 40 -1.78 -12.02 18.15
N ILE A 41 -0.51 -12.35 18.32
CA ILE A 41 0.56 -12.07 17.35
C ILE A 41 1.03 -13.38 16.78
N VAL A 42 0.74 -13.59 15.50
CA VAL A 42 1.24 -14.73 14.72
C VAL A 42 2.40 -14.20 13.88
N TYR A 43 3.57 -14.83 14.02
CA TYR A 43 4.79 -14.37 13.37
C TYR A 43 5.62 -15.55 12.86
N ASP A 44 6.48 -15.31 11.89
CA ASP A 44 7.62 -16.18 11.60
C ASP A 44 8.93 -15.48 11.95
N THR A 45 10.05 -16.20 12.05
CA THR A 45 11.36 -15.64 12.42
C THR A 45 12.36 -15.59 11.25
N ARG A 46 11.88 -15.66 10.00
CA ARG A 46 12.75 -15.94 8.84
C ARG A 46 13.56 -14.74 8.36
N THR A 47 13.19 -13.52 8.76
CA THR A 47 13.93 -12.29 8.44
C THR A 47 14.30 -11.51 9.70
N ASP A 48 15.30 -10.63 9.58
CA ASP A 48 15.65 -9.66 10.62
C ASP A 48 14.48 -8.73 10.96
N LEU A 49 13.77 -8.26 9.94
CA LEU A 49 12.61 -7.38 10.08
C LEU A 49 11.46 -8.04 10.85
N ASN A 50 11.18 -9.32 10.56
CA ASN A 50 10.19 -10.10 11.31
C ASN A 50 10.54 -10.18 12.80
N ARG A 51 11.79 -10.49 13.13
CA ARG A 51 12.26 -10.60 14.52
C ARG A 51 12.18 -9.25 15.24
N ALA A 52 12.59 -8.17 14.57
CA ALA A 52 12.52 -6.81 15.09
C ALA A 52 11.08 -6.36 15.37
N LEU A 53 10.14 -6.54 14.42
CA LEU A 53 8.73 -6.18 14.60
C LEU A 53 8.07 -7.04 15.68
N THR A 54 8.35 -8.34 15.72
CA THR A 54 7.81 -9.23 16.76
C THR A 54 8.22 -8.76 18.15
N GLU A 55 9.49 -8.37 18.32
CA GLU A 55 9.97 -7.80 19.58
C GLU A 55 9.26 -6.48 19.90
N ALA A 56 9.07 -5.58 18.93
CA ALA A 56 8.35 -4.33 19.13
C ALA A 56 6.92 -4.59 19.66
N TYR A 57 6.18 -5.51 19.05
CA TYR A 57 4.86 -5.92 19.57
C TYR A 57 4.95 -6.51 20.97
N ARG A 58 5.96 -7.34 21.27
CA ARG A 58 6.15 -7.92 22.61
C ARG A 58 6.33 -6.85 23.69
N ARG A 59 6.98 -5.74 23.35
CA ARG A 59 7.16 -4.60 24.27
C ARG A 59 5.88 -3.77 24.43
N VAL A 60 5.08 -3.61 23.37
CA VAL A 60 3.85 -2.79 23.39
C VAL A 60 2.66 -3.53 23.99
N VAL A 61 2.51 -4.82 23.72
CA VAL A 61 1.40 -5.67 24.19
C VAL A 61 1.95 -6.92 24.91
N PRO A 62 2.56 -6.77 26.10
CA PRO A 62 3.24 -7.87 26.78
C PRO A 62 2.29 -9.00 27.21
N ASP A 63 1.01 -8.70 27.44
CA ASP A 63 -0.02 -9.68 27.83
C ASP A 63 -0.61 -10.44 26.63
N ALA A 64 -0.19 -10.11 25.41
CA ALA A 64 -0.68 -10.76 24.20
C ALA A 64 -0.14 -12.19 24.08
N ARG A 65 -0.89 -13.03 23.35
CA ARG A 65 -0.42 -14.37 22.98
C ARG A 65 0.47 -14.28 21.74
N PHE A 66 1.62 -14.95 21.78
CA PHE A 66 2.56 -15.03 20.66
C PHE A 66 2.62 -16.46 20.12
N ILE A 67 2.48 -16.61 18.80
CA ILE A 67 2.57 -17.90 18.10
C ILE A 67 3.59 -17.79 16.98
N ASP A 68 4.67 -18.56 17.07
CA ASP A 68 5.59 -18.78 15.96
C ASP A 68 4.95 -19.77 14.97
N PHE A 69 4.59 -19.23 13.80
CA PHE A 69 3.91 -19.92 12.71
C PHE A 69 4.68 -21.15 12.23
N ASP A 70 6.02 -21.13 12.28
CA ASP A 70 6.84 -22.25 11.81
C ASP A 70 6.93 -23.38 12.84
N SER A 71 6.55 -23.10 14.09
CA SER A 71 6.62 -24.05 15.20
C SER A 71 5.29 -24.72 15.54
N VAL A 72 4.17 -24.22 14.99
CA VAL A 72 2.81 -24.65 15.35
C VAL A 72 2.04 -25.13 14.11
N PRO A 73 1.35 -26.28 14.17
CA PRO A 73 0.49 -26.75 13.09
C PRO A 73 -0.60 -25.72 12.73
N PRO A 74 -0.94 -25.55 11.44
CA PRO A 74 -1.99 -24.64 10.99
C PRO A 74 -3.33 -24.78 11.73
N ALA A 75 -3.75 -26.02 12.00
CA ALA A 75 -5.01 -26.30 12.70
C ALA A 75 -5.08 -25.68 14.11
N ASP A 76 -3.94 -25.60 14.82
CA ASP A 76 -3.89 -25.08 16.18
C ASP A 76 -3.98 -23.55 16.22
N ILE A 77 -3.48 -22.89 15.18
CA ILE A 77 -3.62 -21.44 14.99
C ILE A 77 -5.08 -21.12 14.65
N LEU A 78 -5.71 -21.88 13.75
CA LEU A 78 -7.13 -21.74 13.41
C LEU A 78 -8.02 -21.92 14.65
N ALA A 79 -7.77 -22.96 15.44
CA ALA A 79 -8.47 -23.19 16.71
C ALA A 79 -8.23 -22.05 17.72
N THR A 80 -7.13 -21.30 17.60
CA THR A 80 -6.89 -20.11 18.41
C THR A 80 -7.73 -18.94 17.93
N PHE A 81 -7.80 -18.67 16.63
CA PHE A 81 -8.71 -17.67 16.08
C PHE A 81 -10.17 -17.95 16.44
N GLU A 82 -10.57 -19.22 16.54
CA GLU A 82 -11.92 -19.62 16.93
C GLU A 82 -12.33 -19.25 18.36
N ARG A 83 -11.35 -19.09 19.25
CA ARG A 83 -11.61 -18.71 20.65
C ARG A 83 -11.62 -17.20 20.87
N MET A 84 -11.13 -16.42 19.90
CA MET A 84 -11.08 -14.96 19.99
C MET A 84 -12.48 -14.37 19.86
N GLN A 85 -12.69 -13.25 20.55
CA GLN A 85 -13.95 -12.52 20.58
C GLN A 85 -13.91 -11.34 19.62
N ALA A 86 -15.07 -10.83 19.24
CA ALA A 86 -15.15 -9.59 18.45
C ALA A 86 -14.35 -8.47 19.14
N ASP A 87 -13.76 -7.59 18.32
CA ASP A 87 -12.84 -6.51 18.70
C ASP A 87 -11.47 -6.93 19.28
N ASP A 88 -11.22 -8.24 19.49
CA ASP A 88 -9.86 -8.73 19.74
C ASP A 88 -8.96 -8.44 18.53
N LEU A 89 -7.66 -8.28 18.79
CA LEU A 89 -6.64 -7.94 17.80
C LEU A 89 -5.87 -9.17 17.33
N VAL A 90 -5.77 -9.34 16.01
CA VAL A 90 -4.84 -10.28 15.38
C VAL A 90 -3.79 -9.50 14.58
N VAL A 91 -2.52 -9.76 14.85
CA VAL A 91 -1.37 -9.22 14.09
C VAL A 91 -0.67 -10.38 13.39
N LEU A 92 -0.48 -10.26 12.08
CA LEU A 92 0.21 -11.26 11.25
C LEU A 92 1.53 -10.66 10.73
N ILE A 93 2.67 -11.12 11.24
CA ILE A 93 4.03 -10.68 10.87
C ILE A 93 4.69 -11.73 9.99
N GLN A 94 4.78 -11.46 8.68
CA GLN A 94 4.94 -12.48 7.65
C GLN A 94 6.11 -12.16 6.72
N SER A 95 7.09 -13.06 6.66
CA SER A 95 8.17 -12.97 5.68
C SER A 95 7.63 -13.03 4.25
N SER A 96 6.60 -13.85 4.01
CA SER A 96 5.86 -13.90 2.74
C SER A 96 4.38 -13.59 2.96
N SER A 97 3.53 -14.61 2.99
CA SER A 97 2.12 -14.52 3.34
C SER A 97 1.71 -15.83 4.00
N PHE A 98 1.05 -15.76 5.16
CA PHE A 98 0.44 -16.92 5.79
C PHE A 98 -0.75 -17.35 4.96
N ARG A 99 -0.62 -18.53 4.37
CA ARG A 99 -1.70 -19.20 3.65
C ARG A 99 -2.10 -20.41 4.47
N MET A 100 -3.28 -20.36 5.06
CA MET A 100 -3.84 -21.48 5.83
C MET A 100 -4.85 -22.29 5.03
N ASP A 101 -5.36 -21.74 3.92
CA ASP A 101 -6.29 -22.36 2.95
C ASP A 101 -6.23 -21.62 1.59
N ALA A 102 -7.12 -21.96 0.65
CA ALA A 102 -7.32 -21.22 -0.61
C ALA A 102 -7.90 -19.79 -0.43
N TYR A 103 -8.34 -19.45 0.79
CA TYR A 103 -8.94 -18.16 1.14
C TYR A 103 -7.94 -17.24 1.84
N ARG A 104 -8.09 -15.92 1.64
CA ARG A 104 -7.28 -14.91 2.34
C ARG A 104 -7.70 -14.86 3.81
N ILE A 105 -6.80 -15.27 4.71
CA ILE A 105 -7.01 -15.33 6.16
C ILE A 105 -7.64 -14.06 6.75
N ARG A 106 -7.21 -12.88 6.30
CA ARG A 106 -7.78 -11.58 6.72
C ARG A 106 -9.30 -11.49 6.56
N ILE A 107 -9.86 -12.01 5.48
CA ILE A 107 -11.31 -11.95 5.24
C ILE A 107 -12.06 -12.78 6.29
N GLU A 108 -11.52 -13.94 6.65
CA GLU A 108 -12.12 -14.80 7.67
C GLU A 108 -11.99 -14.20 9.08
N LEU A 109 -10.88 -13.53 9.37
CA LEU A 109 -10.71 -12.78 10.62
C LEU A 109 -11.72 -11.62 10.72
N PHE A 110 -11.92 -10.85 9.65
CA PHE A 110 -12.91 -9.78 9.63
C PHE A 110 -14.34 -10.28 9.76
N LYS A 111 -14.71 -11.43 9.16
CA LYS A 111 -16.03 -12.04 9.35
C LYS A 111 -16.34 -12.39 10.82
N ARG A 112 -15.30 -12.58 11.64
CA ARG A 112 -15.42 -12.82 13.08
C ARG A 112 -15.47 -11.52 13.91
N GLY A 113 -15.42 -10.36 13.26
CA GLY A 113 -15.37 -9.06 13.93
C GLY A 113 -14.02 -8.76 14.58
N LEU A 114 -12.94 -9.44 14.17
CA LEU A 114 -11.61 -9.21 14.71
C LEU A 114 -10.97 -7.97 14.06
N LYS A 115 -10.18 -7.23 14.84
CA LYS A 115 -9.28 -6.20 14.32
C LYS A 115 -8.04 -6.88 13.76
N VAL A 116 -7.53 -6.45 12.60
CA VAL A 116 -6.44 -7.17 11.91
C VAL A 116 -5.34 -6.23 11.45
N ILE A 117 -4.08 -6.55 11.78
CA ILE A 117 -2.89 -5.96 11.14
C ILE A 117 -2.15 -7.03 10.37
N GLU A 118 -1.81 -6.75 9.11
CA GLU A 118 -0.94 -7.59 8.29
C GLU A 118 0.33 -6.85 7.89
N HIS A 119 1.48 -7.38 8.34
CA HIS A 119 2.80 -7.05 7.83
C HIS A 119 3.24 -8.18 6.89
N VAL A 120 3.05 -8.02 5.58
CA VAL A 120 3.30 -9.07 4.57
C VAL A 120 4.58 -8.82 3.78
N HIS A 121 5.09 -9.89 3.17
CA HIS A 121 6.21 -9.89 2.24
C HIS A 121 7.48 -9.23 2.78
N LEU A 122 7.70 -9.30 4.10
CA LEU A 122 8.84 -8.66 4.74
C LEU A 122 10.20 -9.18 4.21
N SER A 123 10.25 -10.39 3.63
CA SER A 123 11.45 -10.93 2.98
C SER A 123 11.83 -10.22 1.68
N ARG A 124 10.94 -9.42 1.11
CA ARG A 124 11.24 -8.58 -0.06
C ARG A 124 11.89 -7.26 0.34
N MET A 125 12.08 -6.99 1.63
CA MET A 125 12.67 -5.74 2.12
C MET A 125 13.89 -6.02 3.00
N PRO A 126 14.98 -6.58 2.43
CA PRO A 126 16.17 -6.93 3.19
C PRO A 126 16.93 -5.69 3.67
N ASP A 127 17.81 -5.90 4.65
CA ASP A 127 18.82 -4.93 5.08
C ASP A 127 18.23 -3.54 5.41
N GLU A 128 18.79 -2.47 4.83
CA GLU A 128 18.39 -1.08 5.08
C GLU A 128 16.93 -0.79 4.70
N GLN A 129 16.32 -1.57 3.80
CA GLN A 129 14.91 -1.41 3.45
C GLN A 129 13.99 -1.76 4.63
N GLY A 130 14.42 -2.66 5.52
CA GLY A 130 13.69 -2.94 6.75
C GLY A 130 13.62 -1.73 7.68
N LEU A 131 14.62 -0.84 7.64
CA LEU A 131 14.58 0.42 8.39
C LEU A 131 13.55 1.39 7.79
N LEU A 132 13.49 1.46 6.45
CA LEU A 132 12.47 2.26 5.75
C LEU A 132 11.06 1.73 6.03
N TYR A 133 10.89 0.40 6.10
CA TYR A 133 9.62 -0.20 6.51
C TYR A 133 9.23 0.22 7.93
N ILE A 134 10.15 0.13 8.90
CA ILE A 134 9.90 0.56 10.29
C ILE A 134 9.48 2.04 10.34
N ASP A 135 10.21 2.91 9.64
CA ASP A 135 9.88 4.34 9.54
C ASP A 135 8.48 4.56 8.95
N SER A 136 8.09 3.76 7.95
CA SER A 136 6.78 3.85 7.30
C SER A 136 5.59 3.49 8.21
N LEU A 137 5.85 2.85 9.36
CA LEU A 137 4.82 2.55 10.35
C LEU A 137 4.49 3.73 11.26
N ALA A 138 5.24 4.84 11.18
CA ALA A 138 4.94 6.03 11.97
C ALA A 138 3.52 6.56 11.64
N TYR A 139 2.68 6.66 12.66
CA TYR A 139 1.29 7.07 12.51
C TYR A 139 1.02 8.40 13.22
N GLU A 140 0.74 9.44 12.44
CA GLU A 140 0.39 10.76 12.95
C GLU A 140 -1.10 11.05 12.66
N PRO A 141 -2.00 10.96 13.65
CA PRO A 141 -3.45 11.08 13.42
C PRO A 141 -3.86 12.42 12.80
N SER A 142 -3.24 13.53 13.21
CA SER A 142 -3.51 14.87 12.66
C SER A 142 -3.26 14.92 11.15
N TYR A 143 -2.12 14.39 10.70
CA TYR A 143 -1.78 14.33 9.29
C TYR A 143 -2.68 13.34 8.54
N TYR A 144 -2.73 12.07 8.94
CA TYR A 144 -3.45 11.06 8.19
C TYR A 144 -4.96 11.31 8.15
N ARG A 145 -5.59 11.60 9.29
CA ARG A 145 -7.03 11.88 9.35
C ARG A 145 -7.36 13.23 8.73
N GLY A 146 -6.62 14.28 9.08
CA GLY A 146 -6.86 15.63 8.58
C GLY A 146 -6.68 15.74 7.07
N VAL A 147 -5.48 15.46 6.57
CA VAL A 147 -5.16 15.55 5.15
C VAL A 147 -5.93 14.50 4.35
N GLY A 148 -6.08 13.27 4.86
CA GLY A 148 -6.77 12.20 4.16
C GLY A 148 -8.25 12.49 3.90
N HIS A 149 -8.99 12.94 4.93
CA HIS A 149 -10.39 13.31 4.76
C HIS A 149 -10.56 14.55 3.87
N ALA A 150 -9.66 15.53 4.00
CA ALA A 150 -9.74 16.75 3.22
C ALA A 150 -9.39 16.50 1.72
N LEU A 151 -8.39 15.64 1.44
CA LEU A 151 -8.13 15.14 0.09
C LEU A 151 -9.35 14.43 -0.49
N LYS A 152 -9.95 13.51 0.27
CA LYS A 152 -11.18 12.82 -0.17
C LYS A 152 -12.28 13.82 -0.50
N ALA A 153 -12.55 14.80 0.37
CA ALA A 153 -13.59 15.79 0.12
C ALA A 153 -13.32 16.61 -1.15
N ARG A 154 -12.05 16.97 -1.40
CA ARG A 154 -11.65 17.68 -2.63
C ARG A 154 -11.81 16.80 -3.88
N ILE A 155 -11.40 15.54 -3.81
CA ILE A 155 -11.52 14.56 -4.91
C ILE A 155 -13.00 14.32 -5.24
N ASP A 156 -13.83 14.06 -4.24
CA ASP A 156 -15.25 13.72 -4.40
C ASP A 156 -16.07 14.85 -5.05
N THR A 157 -15.58 16.10 -4.97
CA THR A 157 -16.24 17.29 -5.53
C THR A 157 -15.59 17.79 -6.81
N ALA A 158 -14.38 17.33 -7.14
CA ALA A 158 -13.65 17.75 -8.31
C ALA A 158 -14.33 17.29 -9.60
N ARG A 159 -14.35 18.15 -10.61
CA ARG A 159 -14.89 17.85 -11.93
C ARG A 159 -13.83 17.34 -12.90
N GLN A 160 -12.57 17.59 -12.58
CA GLN A 160 -11.41 17.15 -13.34
C GLN A 160 -10.16 17.17 -12.46
N GLY A 161 -9.12 16.47 -12.92
CA GLY A 161 -7.80 16.55 -12.32
C GLY A 161 -6.66 16.46 -13.33
N MET A 162 -5.46 16.79 -12.89
CA MET A 162 -4.25 16.69 -13.70
C MET A 162 -3.07 16.26 -12.83
N VAL A 163 -2.30 15.29 -13.32
CA VAL A 163 -0.99 14.94 -12.78
C VAL A 163 0.07 15.53 -13.70
N ASP A 164 0.88 16.45 -13.17
CA ASP A 164 2.04 17.00 -13.84
C ASP A 164 3.29 16.23 -13.40
N SER A 165 3.89 15.52 -14.34
CA SER A 165 5.09 14.70 -14.14
C SER A 165 6.37 15.37 -14.64
N GLY A 166 6.29 16.67 -14.94
CA GLY A 166 7.40 17.49 -15.43
C GLY A 166 7.68 17.29 -16.92
N ASN A 167 8.55 18.12 -17.48
CA ASN A 167 8.93 18.11 -18.89
C ASN A 167 7.74 18.19 -19.87
N GLY A 168 6.68 18.92 -19.48
CA GLY A 168 5.45 19.04 -20.27
C GLY A 168 4.58 17.77 -20.30
N ALA A 169 4.91 16.74 -19.52
CA ALA A 169 4.11 15.52 -19.43
C ALA A 169 2.99 15.69 -18.39
N GLN A 170 1.79 15.99 -18.91
CA GLN A 170 0.56 16.15 -18.13
C GLN A 170 -0.42 15.05 -18.48
N LEU A 171 -0.91 14.34 -17.46
CA LEU A 171 -2.00 13.37 -17.57
C LEU A 171 -3.28 14.02 -17.05
N VAL A 172 -4.27 14.17 -17.93
CA VAL A 172 -5.51 14.90 -17.65
C VAL A 172 -6.64 13.90 -17.46
N PHE A 173 -7.38 14.06 -16.36
CA PHE A 173 -8.60 13.36 -16.04
C PHE A 173 -9.76 14.34 -16.28
N ALA A 174 -10.29 14.37 -17.50
CA ALA A 174 -11.33 15.32 -17.92
C ALA A 174 -12.75 14.85 -17.54
N SER A 175 -12.89 14.22 -16.37
CA SER A 175 -14.15 13.78 -15.80
C SER A 175 -14.12 13.82 -14.28
N PRO A 176 -15.28 13.85 -13.61
CA PRO A 176 -15.36 13.67 -12.16
C PRO A 176 -14.79 12.32 -11.74
N PHE A 177 -14.45 12.21 -10.46
CA PHE A 177 -13.89 10.99 -9.88
C PHE A 177 -14.95 10.13 -9.20
N GLU A 178 -14.71 8.84 -9.14
CA GLU A 178 -15.42 7.96 -8.22
C GLU A 178 -15.23 8.46 -6.77
N SER A 179 -16.18 8.15 -5.87
CA SER A 179 -16.00 8.57 -4.47
C SER A 179 -14.78 7.88 -3.88
N ALA A 180 -13.79 8.69 -3.49
CA ALA A 180 -12.48 8.24 -3.04
C ALA A 180 -12.59 7.32 -1.82
N LYS A 181 -11.71 6.33 -1.75
CA LYS A 181 -11.54 5.45 -0.59
C LYS A 181 -10.33 5.87 0.21
N LEU A 182 -10.39 5.57 1.50
CA LEU A 182 -9.37 5.93 2.48
C LEU A 182 -8.69 4.67 2.99
N ASN A 183 -7.36 4.70 3.03
CA ASN A 183 -6.54 3.76 3.75
C ASN A 183 -5.58 4.54 4.66
N ILE A 184 -6.14 5.24 5.65
CA ILE A 184 -5.46 6.24 6.48
C ILE A 184 -5.49 5.92 7.99
N GLY A 185 -5.90 4.70 8.35
CA GLY A 185 -6.02 4.29 9.76
C GLY A 185 -7.18 4.92 10.53
N ASP A 186 -8.12 5.57 9.84
CA ASP A 186 -9.40 5.95 10.41
C ASP A 186 -10.46 4.94 9.96
N TYR A 187 -10.85 4.06 10.87
CA TYR A 187 -11.86 3.02 10.63
C TYR A 187 -13.24 3.41 11.17
N SER A 188 -13.45 4.67 11.52
CA SER A 188 -14.73 5.15 12.04
C SER A 188 -15.86 4.86 11.03
N GLY A 189 -16.86 4.09 11.47
CA GLY A 189 -17.99 3.69 10.63
C GLY A 189 -17.69 2.57 9.62
N MET A 190 -16.51 1.96 9.68
CA MET A 190 -16.18 0.77 8.89
C MET A 190 -16.50 -0.51 9.66
N ASN A 191 -16.97 -1.54 8.96
CA ASN A 191 -17.20 -2.86 9.56
C ASN A 191 -15.90 -3.60 9.92
N ASN A 192 -14.81 -3.28 9.21
CA ASN A 192 -13.52 -3.93 9.36
C ASN A 192 -12.51 -2.91 9.86
N VAL A 193 -11.80 -3.24 10.94
CA VAL A 193 -10.76 -2.39 11.54
C VAL A 193 -9.39 -2.98 11.26
N GLY A 194 -8.56 -2.22 10.56
CA GLY A 194 -7.22 -2.65 10.16
C GLY A 194 -7.13 -3.15 8.71
N GLY A 195 -6.07 -3.86 8.37
CA GLY A 195 -5.74 -4.27 7.01
C GLY A 195 -4.25 -4.55 6.83
N GLN A 196 -3.75 -4.33 5.62
CA GLN A 196 -2.33 -4.40 5.31
C GLN A 196 -1.63 -3.10 5.69
N PHE A 197 -0.46 -3.23 6.32
CA PHE A 197 0.39 -2.12 6.73
C PHE A 197 1.68 -2.09 5.89
N PRO A 198 2.23 -0.89 5.60
CA PRO A 198 1.86 0.41 6.17
C PRO A 198 0.57 1.00 5.58
N LEU A 199 0.06 2.02 6.28
CA LEU A 199 -1.07 2.84 5.85
C LEU A 199 -0.57 4.07 5.08
N GLY A 200 -1.53 4.80 4.50
CA GLY A 200 -1.29 6.15 3.99
C GLY A 200 -1.63 6.29 2.53
N GLU A 201 -2.91 6.25 2.20
CA GLU A 201 -3.38 6.51 0.85
C GLU A 201 -4.83 7.00 0.83
N VAL A 202 -5.12 7.88 -0.13
CA VAL A 202 -6.46 8.12 -0.66
C VAL A 202 -6.47 7.70 -2.12
N PHE A 203 -7.45 6.93 -2.58
CA PHE A 203 -7.47 6.49 -3.98
C PHE A 203 -8.85 6.59 -4.62
N THR A 204 -8.83 6.86 -5.92
CA THR A 204 -10.02 7.01 -6.75
C THR A 204 -9.77 6.49 -8.16
N GLU A 205 -10.73 6.69 -9.04
CA GLU A 205 -10.67 6.41 -10.46
C GLU A 205 -11.54 7.44 -11.20
N ALA A 206 -11.23 7.75 -12.45
CA ALA A 206 -12.13 8.55 -13.29
C ALA A 206 -13.50 7.87 -13.41
N GLN A 207 -14.60 8.63 -13.31
CA GLN A 207 -15.94 8.09 -13.60
C GLN A 207 -16.03 7.65 -15.05
N ASP A 208 -15.53 8.48 -15.95
CA ASP A 208 -15.34 8.16 -17.37
C ASP A 208 -13.86 7.91 -17.65
N LEU A 209 -13.49 6.64 -17.86
CA LEU A 209 -12.13 6.25 -18.21
C LEU A 209 -11.68 6.83 -19.56
N GLU A 210 -12.61 7.02 -20.50
CA GLU A 210 -12.26 7.52 -21.84
C GLU A 210 -11.99 9.02 -21.86
N ALA A 211 -12.28 9.72 -20.75
CA ALA A 211 -11.93 11.11 -20.54
C ALA A 211 -10.50 11.30 -19.98
N VAL A 212 -9.72 10.22 -19.85
CA VAL A 212 -8.33 10.28 -19.38
C VAL A 212 -7.37 10.26 -20.56
N SER A 213 -6.60 11.32 -20.76
CA SER A 213 -5.62 11.41 -21.85
C SER A 213 -4.40 12.25 -21.46
N GLY A 214 -3.29 12.07 -22.18
CA GLY A 214 -2.07 12.84 -21.99
C GLY A 214 -0.87 11.95 -21.74
N ARG A 215 0.03 12.39 -20.87
CA ARG A 215 1.35 11.77 -20.69
C ARG A 215 1.73 11.75 -19.22
N ALA A 216 2.32 10.64 -18.76
CA ALA A 216 2.87 10.54 -17.41
C ALA A 216 4.27 9.90 -17.45
N ARG A 217 5.21 10.45 -16.69
CA ARG A 217 6.56 9.89 -16.53
C ARG A 217 6.59 8.94 -15.34
N ILE A 218 6.79 7.66 -15.62
CA ILE A 218 6.84 6.56 -14.66
C ILE A 218 8.29 6.30 -14.25
N PHE A 219 8.59 6.42 -12.96
CA PHE A 219 9.95 6.17 -12.43
C PHE A 219 10.10 4.83 -11.73
N VAL A 220 8.99 4.18 -11.37
CA VAL A 220 8.92 2.83 -10.80
C VAL A 220 7.69 2.10 -11.35
N PHE A 221 7.78 0.79 -11.55
CA PHE A 221 6.63 -0.07 -11.79
C PHE A 221 6.79 -1.43 -11.09
N GLY A 222 5.69 -2.11 -10.83
CA GLY A 222 5.69 -3.50 -10.34
C GLY A 222 6.07 -4.49 -11.44
N ASP A 223 7.15 -5.24 -11.25
CA ASP A 223 7.55 -6.30 -12.17
C ASP A 223 6.69 -7.57 -12.04
N THR A 224 6.95 -8.57 -12.89
CA THR A 224 6.23 -9.85 -12.88
C THR A 224 6.49 -10.71 -11.63
N ARG A 225 7.41 -10.28 -10.75
CA ARG A 225 7.71 -10.89 -9.45
C ARG A 225 7.13 -10.08 -8.29
N PHE A 226 6.33 -9.06 -8.59
CA PHE A 226 5.76 -8.11 -7.62
C PHE A 226 6.82 -7.31 -6.87
N LEU A 227 7.96 -7.06 -7.51
CA LEU A 227 9.03 -6.21 -7.01
C LEU A 227 9.04 -4.87 -7.73
N VAL A 228 9.55 -3.85 -7.05
CA VAL A 228 9.85 -2.55 -7.66
C VAL A 228 10.91 -2.73 -8.74
N ASN A 229 10.57 -2.34 -9.96
CA ASN A 229 11.53 -2.11 -11.04
C ASN A 229 11.74 -0.61 -11.20
N ARG A 230 13.01 -0.18 -11.19
CA ARG A 230 13.43 1.22 -11.32
C ARG A 230 14.22 1.42 -12.61
N PRO A 231 13.59 1.91 -13.69
CA PRO A 231 14.30 2.37 -14.88
C PRO A 231 15.35 3.43 -14.55
N ALA A 232 16.47 3.41 -15.27
CA ALA A 232 17.52 4.44 -15.13
C ALA A 232 17.00 5.84 -15.51
N THR A 233 16.13 5.90 -16.52
CA THR A 233 15.42 7.11 -16.96
C THR A 233 13.92 6.83 -16.86
N PRO A 234 13.10 7.76 -16.33
CA PRO A 234 11.65 7.57 -16.29
C PRO A 234 11.05 7.28 -17.66
N ILE A 235 10.21 6.26 -17.73
CA ILE A 235 9.44 5.87 -18.92
C ILE A 235 8.29 6.86 -19.08
N THR A 236 8.06 7.43 -20.26
CA THR A 236 6.86 8.24 -20.47
C THR A 236 5.78 7.37 -21.09
N ILE A 237 4.66 7.16 -20.38
CA ILE A 237 3.46 6.56 -20.98
C ILE A 237 2.65 7.63 -21.71
N ILE A 238 2.12 7.28 -22.87
CA ILE A 238 1.19 8.09 -23.65
C ILE A 238 -0.18 7.45 -23.54
N VAL A 239 -1.14 8.20 -22.98
CA VAL A 239 -2.49 7.73 -22.70
C VAL A 239 -3.46 8.43 -23.65
N ASP A 240 -4.26 7.64 -24.36
CA ASP A 240 -5.37 8.14 -25.16
C ASP A 240 -6.65 7.41 -24.74
N LYS A 241 -7.66 8.18 -24.31
CA LYS A 241 -8.96 7.67 -23.88
C LYS A 241 -8.87 6.51 -22.89
N GLY A 242 -8.05 6.70 -21.86
CA GLY A 242 -7.84 5.75 -20.77
C GLY A 242 -6.94 4.57 -21.12
N ARG A 243 -6.33 4.54 -22.30
CA ARG A 243 -5.52 3.41 -22.77
C ARG A 243 -4.07 3.82 -23.01
N VAL A 244 -3.12 2.97 -22.64
CA VAL A 244 -1.71 3.19 -22.97
C VAL A 244 -1.49 2.94 -24.46
N ALA A 245 -1.47 4.01 -25.24
CA ALA A 245 -1.32 4.03 -26.69
C ALA A 245 0.15 3.96 -27.14
N GLY A 246 1.09 4.38 -26.28
CA GLY A 246 2.52 4.33 -26.59
C GLY A 246 3.40 4.61 -25.38
N THR A 247 4.71 4.46 -25.57
CA THR A 247 5.74 4.73 -24.56
C THR A 247 6.95 5.42 -25.17
N GLU A 248 7.67 6.19 -24.36
CA GLU A 248 9.00 6.73 -24.67
C GLU A 248 9.97 6.36 -23.54
N ASN A 249 11.24 6.13 -23.88
CA ASN A 249 12.27 5.66 -22.94
C ASN A 249 11.88 4.36 -22.20
N SER A 250 11.06 3.51 -22.84
CA SER A 250 10.65 2.22 -22.28
C SER A 250 11.83 1.29 -22.06
N THR A 251 11.62 0.26 -21.23
CA THR A 251 12.58 -0.83 -21.04
C THR A 251 12.00 -2.15 -21.53
N PRO A 252 12.84 -3.15 -21.89
CA PRO A 252 12.35 -4.47 -22.30
C PRO A 252 11.40 -5.13 -21.28
N GLU A 253 11.64 -4.91 -19.99
CA GLU A 253 10.80 -5.43 -18.91
C GLU A 253 9.42 -4.77 -18.90
N PHE A 254 9.36 -3.46 -19.09
CA PHE A 254 8.09 -2.73 -19.16
C PHE A 254 7.31 -3.09 -20.43
N ASP A 255 8.00 -3.20 -21.58
CA ASP A 255 7.39 -3.61 -22.84
C ASP A 255 6.82 -5.04 -22.76
N THR A 256 7.52 -5.94 -22.07
CA THR A 256 7.05 -7.30 -21.80
C THR A 256 5.76 -7.27 -20.97
N MET A 257 5.72 -6.47 -19.90
CA MET A 257 4.53 -6.31 -19.06
C MET A 257 3.33 -5.79 -19.88
N LEU A 258 3.52 -4.71 -20.66
CA LEU A 258 2.44 -4.18 -21.50
C LEU A 258 1.97 -5.20 -22.54
N SER A 259 2.88 -5.99 -23.11
CA SER A 259 2.55 -7.04 -24.08
C SER A 259 1.70 -8.14 -23.45
N ILE A 260 2.04 -8.59 -22.24
CA ILE A 260 1.27 -9.59 -21.49
C ILE A 260 -0.15 -9.07 -21.18
N ILE A 261 -0.29 -7.80 -20.80
CA ILE A 261 -1.61 -7.21 -20.56
C ILE A 261 -2.41 -7.20 -21.86
N ARG A 262 -1.83 -6.72 -22.97
CA ARG A 262 -2.51 -6.69 -24.28
C ARG A 262 -2.91 -8.07 -24.78
N GLU A 263 -2.06 -9.07 -24.60
CA GLU A 263 -2.35 -10.44 -25.01
C GLU A 263 -3.60 -11.00 -24.31
N HIS A 264 -3.79 -10.67 -23.04
CA HIS A 264 -4.89 -11.22 -22.24
C HIS A 264 -6.14 -10.34 -22.16
N GLU A 265 -5.98 -9.01 -22.20
CA GLU A 265 -7.04 -8.04 -21.97
C GLU A 265 -7.36 -7.18 -23.21
N GLY A 266 -6.57 -7.33 -24.28
CA GLY A 266 -6.68 -6.56 -25.53
C GLY A 266 -6.07 -5.16 -25.41
N GLU A 267 -6.49 -4.40 -24.41
CA GLU A 267 -6.07 -3.02 -24.17
C GLU A 267 -5.42 -2.87 -22.79
N VAL A 268 -4.44 -1.98 -22.67
CA VAL A 268 -3.85 -1.61 -21.38
C VAL A 268 -4.58 -0.40 -20.84
N TRP A 269 -5.57 -0.64 -19.98
CA TRP A 269 -6.30 0.42 -19.30
C TRP A 269 -5.47 1.09 -18.21
N LEU A 270 -5.54 2.41 -18.13
CA LEU A 270 -5.17 3.18 -16.95
C LEU A 270 -6.40 3.30 -16.07
N ARG A 271 -6.28 2.89 -14.81
CA ARG A 271 -7.39 2.73 -13.87
C ARG A 271 -7.20 3.62 -12.65
N GLU A 272 -6.83 3.04 -11.51
CA GLU A 272 -6.69 3.70 -10.22
C GLU A 272 -5.78 4.94 -10.32
N LEU A 273 -6.17 6.00 -9.63
CA LEU A 273 -5.36 7.16 -9.29
C LEU A 273 -5.19 7.17 -7.77
N GLY A 274 -4.00 6.79 -7.32
CA GLY A 274 -3.63 6.73 -5.91
C GLY A 274 -2.88 7.98 -5.47
N PHE A 275 -3.28 8.51 -4.32
CA PHE A 275 -2.69 9.66 -3.63
C PHE A 275 -2.01 9.10 -2.37
N GLY A 276 -0.80 8.59 -2.53
CA GLY A 276 -0.04 8.04 -1.42
C GLY A 276 0.40 9.15 -0.46
N MET A 277 0.41 8.83 0.84
CA MET A 277 0.61 9.79 1.92
C MET A 277 1.77 9.43 2.84
N ASN A 278 2.36 8.25 2.68
CA ASN A 278 3.42 7.77 3.57
C ASN A 278 4.74 8.50 3.27
N ARG A 279 5.15 9.37 4.20
CA ARG A 279 6.32 10.24 4.06
C ARG A 279 7.66 9.52 4.26
N ALA A 280 7.65 8.26 4.69
CA ALA A 280 8.89 7.47 4.79
C ALA A 280 9.39 7.02 3.40
N PHE A 281 8.50 6.96 2.42
CA PHE A 281 8.83 6.58 1.06
C PHE A 281 8.83 7.80 0.13
N SER A 282 9.81 7.82 -0.78
CA SER A 282 9.97 8.81 -1.84
C SER A 282 10.72 8.17 -3.01
N ARG A 283 10.99 8.93 -4.07
CA ARG A 283 11.84 8.50 -5.21
C ARG A 283 13.25 8.07 -4.79
N GLU A 284 13.73 8.59 -3.67
CA GLU A 284 15.06 8.33 -3.09
C GLU A 284 15.00 7.33 -1.92
N ARG A 285 13.81 7.08 -1.35
CA ARG A 285 13.58 6.17 -0.23
C ARG A 285 12.58 5.10 -0.64
N MET A 286 13.09 3.97 -1.14
CA MET A 286 12.28 2.91 -1.74
C MET A 286 12.51 1.57 -1.06
N VAL A 287 11.49 0.72 -1.16
CA VAL A 287 11.54 -0.68 -0.76
C VAL A 287 11.14 -1.55 -1.95
N ASP A 288 11.61 -2.78 -2.03
CA ASP A 288 11.39 -3.61 -3.22
C ASP A 288 9.98 -4.21 -3.25
N ASP A 289 9.28 -4.32 -2.13
CA ASP A 289 7.89 -4.80 -2.14
C ASP A 289 6.93 -3.73 -2.69
N ILE A 290 6.34 -4.01 -3.85
CA ILE A 290 5.46 -3.06 -4.55
C ILE A 290 4.21 -2.70 -3.73
N GLY A 291 3.64 -3.68 -3.01
CA GLY A 291 2.44 -3.50 -2.17
C GLY A 291 2.71 -2.75 -0.86
N THR A 292 3.97 -2.57 -0.50
CA THR A 292 4.38 -1.66 0.57
C THR A 292 4.64 -0.27 -0.02
N TYR A 293 5.35 -0.22 -1.16
CA TYR A 293 5.74 1.02 -1.80
C TYR A 293 4.57 1.82 -2.39
N GLU A 294 3.44 1.18 -2.72
CA GLU A 294 2.19 1.85 -3.15
C GLU A 294 1.69 2.94 -2.19
N ARG A 295 2.13 2.95 -0.92
CA ARG A 295 1.78 4.02 0.03
C ARG A 295 2.64 5.29 -0.11
N MET A 296 3.63 5.30 -1.01
CA MET A 296 4.60 6.37 -1.16
C MET A 296 3.97 7.75 -1.36
N CYS A 297 4.51 8.75 -0.65
CA CYS A 297 4.00 10.13 -0.74
C CYS A 297 4.15 10.70 -2.16
N GLY A 298 3.06 10.70 -2.93
CA GLY A 298 3.06 11.02 -4.36
C GLY A 298 1.92 10.33 -5.09
N ILE A 299 2.09 10.15 -6.40
CA ILE A 299 1.09 9.51 -7.26
C ILE A 299 1.56 8.13 -7.73
N HIS A 300 0.69 7.15 -7.54
CA HIS A 300 0.68 5.93 -8.35
C HIS A 300 -0.58 5.81 -9.18
N LEU A 301 -0.47 4.99 -10.21
CA LEU A 301 -1.51 4.66 -11.16
C LEU A 301 -1.53 3.15 -11.30
N SER A 302 -2.67 2.55 -11.65
CA SER A 302 -2.71 1.13 -11.98
C SER A 302 -2.93 0.91 -13.48
N LEU A 303 -2.20 -0.05 -14.06
CA LEU A 303 -2.34 -0.51 -15.44
C LEU A 303 -3.01 -1.90 -15.51
N GLY A 304 -3.83 -2.10 -16.54
CA GLY A 304 -4.65 -3.30 -16.73
C GLY A 304 -6.10 -3.09 -16.31
N ALA A 305 -7.00 -3.99 -16.67
CA ALA A 305 -8.44 -3.82 -16.49
C ALA A 305 -8.94 -4.17 -15.08
N LYS A 306 -8.12 -4.84 -14.24
CA LYS A 306 -8.57 -5.35 -12.94
C LYS A 306 -8.55 -4.26 -11.88
N HIS A 307 -9.68 -4.13 -11.17
CA HIS A 307 -9.79 -3.26 -10.02
C HIS A 307 -10.72 -3.89 -8.98
N GLY A 308 -10.31 -3.88 -7.71
CA GLY A 308 -11.06 -4.53 -6.63
C GLY A 308 -12.28 -3.74 -6.14
N VAL A 309 -12.23 -2.41 -6.25
CA VAL A 309 -13.25 -1.49 -5.71
C VAL A 309 -14.20 -0.93 -6.77
N TYR A 310 -13.72 -0.23 -7.80
CA TYR A 310 -14.56 0.45 -8.78
C TYR A 310 -14.88 -0.44 -9.98
N THR A 311 -16.12 -0.88 -10.12
CA THR A 311 -16.56 -1.65 -11.29
C THR A 311 -16.95 -0.74 -12.44
N LYS A 312 -16.54 -1.06 -13.67
CA LYS A 312 -16.95 -0.31 -14.87
C LYS A 312 -17.78 -1.15 -15.83
N PRO A 313 -18.87 -0.62 -16.40
CA PRO A 313 -19.73 -1.35 -17.33
C PRO A 313 -18.98 -1.92 -18.55
N GLN A 314 -17.98 -1.18 -19.05
CA GLN A 314 -17.18 -1.59 -20.20
C GLN A 314 -16.10 -2.64 -19.88
N LEU A 315 -15.82 -2.92 -18.61
CA LEU A 315 -14.80 -3.88 -18.19
C LEU A 315 -15.44 -5.08 -17.49
N LYS A 316 -15.37 -6.24 -18.15
CA LYS A 316 -15.91 -7.49 -17.59
C LYS A 316 -14.93 -8.07 -16.59
N ARG A 317 -15.39 -8.25 -15.34
CA ARG A 317 -14.57 -8.78 -14.22
C ARG A 317 -13.89 -10.12 -14.53
N LYS A 318 -14.52 -11.00 -15.31
CA LYS A 318 -13.97 -12.30 -15.69
C LYS A 318 -12.81 -12.22 -16.69
N ASP A 319 -12.75 -11.12 -17.45
CA ASP A 319 -11.75 -10.89 -18.49
C ASP A 319 -10.59 -10.03 -17.95
N ALA A 320 -10.81 -9.32 -16.83
CA ALA A 320 -9.83 -8.50 -16.13
C ALA A 320 -8.91 -9.35 -15.21
N ARG A 321 -7.60 -9.35 -15.51
CA ARG A 321 -6.57 -10.18 -14.86
C ARG A 321 -5.50 -9.34 -14.16
N TYR A 322 -5.12 -8.19 -14.72
CA TYR A 322 -3.97 -7.41 -14.33
C TYR A 322 -4.33 -6.11 -13.64
N HIS A 323 -3.60 -5.86 -12.55
CA HIS A 323 -3.56 -4.60 -11.82
C HIS A 323 -2.08 -4.39 -11.49
N ILE A 324 -1.41 -3.56 -12.27
CA ILE A 324 0.02 -3.30 -12.12
C ILE A 324 0.24 -1.86 -11.69
N ASP A 325 0.77 -1.69 -10.50
CA ASP A 325 1.09 -0.38 -9.94
C ASP A 325 2.30 0.23 -10.66
N VAL A 326 2.12 1.47 -11.12
CA VAL A 326 3.15 2.30 -11.72
C VAL A 326 3.18 3.66 -11.03
N PHE A 327 4.36 4.23 -10.84
CA PHE A 327 4.56 5.37 -9.97
C PHE A 327 5.01 6.56 -10.79
N ALA A 328 4.23 7.63 -10.76
CA ALA A 328 4.48 8.82 -11.55
C ALA A 328 5.47 9.74 -10.84
N VAL A 329 6.44 10.27 -11.59
CA VAL A 329 7.13 11.49 -11.18
C VAL A 329 6.03 12.51 -10.94
N THR A 330 6.04 13.15 -9.77
CA THR A 330 4.96 14.06 -9.38
C THR A 330 5.56 15.42 -9.07
N GLU A 331 5.56 16.31 -10.07
CA GLU A 331 5.90 17.72 -9.87
C GLU A 331 4.69 18.47 -9.30
N GLY A 332 3.48 18.11 -9.73
CA GLY A 332 2.26 18.68 -9.17
C GLY A 332 1.02 17.84 -9.45
N VAL A 333 0.03 17.99 -8.59
CA VAL A 333 -1.31 17.43 -8.77
C VAL A 333 -2.30 18.57 -8.65
N TYR A 334 -3.28 18.59 -9.55
CA TYR A 334 -4.27 19.66 -9.62
C TYR A 334 -5.67 19.07 -9.65
N LEU A 335 -6.59 19.65 -8.88
CA LEU A 335 -8.03 19.34 -8.89
C LEU A 335 -8.77 20.63 -9.22
N ASP A 336 -9.56 20.64 -10.29
CA ASP A 336 -10.21 21.85 -10.84
C ASP A 336 -9.25 23.04 -11.07
N GLY A 337 -7.98 22.76 -11.38
CA GLY A 337 -6.94 23.78 -11.60
C GLY A 337 -6.24 24.27 -10.32
N GLU A 338 -6.72 23.89 -9.13
CA GLU A 338 -6.03 24.18 -7.88
C GLU A 338 -4.99 23.12 -7.57
N ARG A 339 -3.77 23.54 -7.24
CA ARG A 339 -2.66 22.64 -6.93
C ARG A 339 -2.82 22.08 -5.53
N VAL A 340 -2.92 20.75 -5.44
CA VAL A 340 -3.09 20.00 -4.17
C VAL A 340 -1.85 19.23 -3.76
N TYR A 341 -0.80 19.18 -4.59
CA TYR A 341 0.48 18.56 -4.24
C TYR A 341 1.65 19.37 -4.78
N ARG A 342 2.67 19.53 -3.93
CA ARG A 342 3.93 20.21 -4.27
C ARG A 342 5.04 19.76 -3.33
N ASP A 343 6.25 19.60 -3.87
CA ASP A 343 7.49 19.42 -3.12
C ASP A 343 7.42 18.31 -2.05
N GLY A 344 6.81 17.16 -2.40
CA GLY A 344 6.71 16.01 -1.48
C GLY A 344 5.53 16.08 -0.51
N ALA A 345 4.64 17.07 -0.60
CA ALA A 345 3.58 17.30 0.36
C ALA A 345 2.22 17.67 -0.26
N TRP A 346 1.16 17.13 0.33
CA TRP A 346 -0.23 17.52 0.06
C TRP A 346 -0.53 18.92 0.61
N GLN A 347 -1.18 19.77 -0.18
CA GLN A 347 -1.49 21.17 0.09
C GLN A 347 -3.02 21.34 0.21
N ILE A 348 -3.59 20.87 1.32
CA ILE A 348 -5.04 20.86 1.56
C ILE A 348 -5.41 21.69 2.79
#